data_AF-A0A0F9Q9K3-F1
#
_entry.id   AF-A0A0F9Q9K3-F1
#
_cell.length_a   1.000
_cell.length_b   1.000
_cell.length_c   1.000
_cell.angle_alpha   90.00
_cell.angle_beta   90.00
_cell.angle_gamma   90.00
#
_symmetry.space_group_name_H-M   'P 1'
#
loop_
_entity.id
_entity.type
_entity.pdbx_description
1 polymer ?
#
loop_
_entity_poly.entity_id
_entity_poly.type
_entity_poly.pdbx_seq_one_letter_code
_entity_poly.pdbx_strand_id
1 'polypeptide(L)'
;MVIRGYKLLIEKDWRILMKGHEEKKILKVYKAKDNEEIIKYLHKFPNKSYKTNPYIRHLETLIDYGKPTGKYHIIQVKYLNTIFLLGTIVFTPGKRTLFFPGFQKLVIPHPKTKSIHEIHHITCEKSMKEGHLKFRNRKTQFPDFLTREINIYYFWFGLTIDKPEVLFKAPKHRELIKFPIKMKNDVDRRLTLIEEFCKVSLGFNIGDREIKQNQFLNFEFFLTPNQNYNTFDFLQIPLGSSNADFQNSETYPSMFINVKDDLSDISTIIRFSILPKNKNNLLNVRKSALFFHHIKPFKKSNSN
;
A
#
# COMPACT_ATOMS: atom_id res chain seq x y z
N MET A 1 51.43 6.20 36.04
CA MET A 1 52.24 6.56 34.86
C MET A 1 53.09 5.36 34.49
N VAL A 2 52.62 4.53 33.56
CA VAL A 2 53.36 3.36 33.07
C VAL A 2 52.98 3.18 31.60
N ILE A 3 53.95 3.41 30.72
CA ILE A 3 53.98 2.83 29.37
C ILE A 3 55.29 2.06 29.32
N ARG A 4 55.19 0.73 29.30
CA ARG A 4 56.30 -0.20 28.98
C ARG A 4 55.73 -1.34 28.16
N GLY A 5 56.15 -1.38 26.89
CA GLY A 5 56.93 -2.46 26.29
C GLY A 5 56.40 -3.90 26.25
N TYR A 6 56.56 -4.46 25.04
CA TYR A 6 57.01 -5.82 24.72
C TYR A 6 55.97 -6.93 24.39
N LYS A 7 56.05 -7.34 23.11
CA LYS A 7 56.58 -8.64 22.63
C LYS A 7 55.59 -9.79 22.38
N LEU A 8 55.55 -10.12 21.08
CA LEU A 8 55.11 -11.36 20.45
C LEU A 8 55.88 -12.59 20.99
N LEU A 9 55.18 -13.72 21.13
CA LEU A 9 55.61 -15.13 20.97
C LEU A 9 54.45 -15.98 21.55
N ILE A 10 53.88 -17.00 20.91
CA ILE A 10 54.48 -18.28 20.52
C ILE A 10 53.58 -18.98 19.47
N GLU A 11 54.24 -19.68 18.54
CA GLU A 11 53.72 -20.65 17.56
C GLU A 11 53.07 -21.90 18.20
N LYS A 12 52.09 -22.54 17.55
CA LYS A 12 52.24 -23.87 16.94
C LYS A 12 50.90 -24.49 16.47
N ASP A 13 50.97 -24.93 15.22
CA ASP A 13 50.31 -26.10 14.60
C ASP A 13 49.10 -26.71 15.27
N TRP A 14 47.95 -26.66 14.59
CA TRP A 14 47.11 -27.84 14.36
C TRP A 14 46.57 -27.79 12.92
N ARG A 15 47.19 -28.57 12.04
CA ARG A 15 46.59 -28.98 10.76
C ARG A 15 45.58 -30.10 11.04
N ILE A 16 44.51 -30.07 10.25
CA ILE A 16 43.58 -31.15 9.87
C ILE A 16 42.26 -31.23 10.67
N LEU A 17 41.18 -31.28 9.87
CA LEU A 17 39.80 -31.67 10.13
C LEU A 17 38.95 -30.68 10.93
N MET A 18 38.10 -29.93 10.23
CA MET A 18 36.65 -30.17 10.26
C MET A 18 35.91 -29.23 9.29
N LYS A 19 34.86 -29.79 8.72
CA LYS A 19 34.03 -29.27 7.64
C LYS A 19 33.34 -27.96 8.01
N GLY A 20 33.42 -27.02 7.07
CA GLY A 20 32.35 -26.11 6.65
C GLY A 20 31.30 -25.72 7.70
N HIS A 21 31.62 -24.69 8.47
CA HIS A 21 30.64 -23.74 9.01
C HIS A 21 31.36 -22.40 9.16
N GLU A 22 31.40 -21.60 8.08
CA GLU A 22 31.84 -20.21 8.21
C GLU A 22 30.70 -19.33 8.68
N GLU A 23 30.95 -18.77 9.85
CA GLU A 23 30.19 -17.78 10.58
C GLU A 23 29.89 -16.54 9.72
N LYS A 24 28.69 -16.01 9.92
CA LYS A 24 28.24 -14.74 9.35
C LYS A 24 29.10 -13.59 9.89
N LYS A 25 30.16 -13.22 9.16
CA LYS A 25 30.85 -11.94 9.34
C LYS A 25 29.96 -10.79 8.85
N ILE A 26 29.28 -10.14 9.78
CA ILE A 26 28.76 -8.78 9.62
C ILE A 26 29.98 -7.85 9.55
N LEU A 27 30.20 -7.18 8.42
CA LEU A 27 31.29 -6.22 8.25
C LEU A 27 30.73 -4.81 8.05
N LYS A 28 30.90 -4.03 9.13
CA LYS A 28 30.79 -2.57 9.33
C LYS A 28 29.40 -1.90 9.36
N VAL A 29 29.34 -0.99 10.34
CA VAL A 29 28.21 -0.32 10.98
C VAL A 29 28.48 1.19 10.93
N TYR A 30 27.43 2.00 10.72
CA TYR A 30 27.48 3.46 10.84
C TYR A 30 27.43 3.86 12.34
N LYS A 31 28.26 4.85 12.77
CA LYS A 31 28.41 5.33 14.18
C LYS A 31 27.02 5.56 14.83
N ALA A 32 26.55 4.86 15.86
CA ALA A 32 27.05 4.56 17.23
C ALA A 32 26.87 5.70 18.27
N LYS A 33 25.63 6.19 18.43
CA LYS A 33 25.07 6.47 19.77
C LYS A 33 23.65 5.88 19.98
N ASP A 34 22.94 5.54 18.91
CA ASP A 34 21.56 5.01 19.02
C ASP A 34 21.43 3.49 18.74
N ASN A 35 22.55 2.80 18.50
CA ASN A 35 22.50 1.41 18.00
C ASN A 35 22.11 0.35 19.04
N GLU A 36 22.31 0.56 20.35
CA GLU A 36 21.81 -0.43 21.32
C GLU A 36 20.29 -0.39 21.45
N GLU A 37 19.69 0.78 21.28
CA GLU A 37 18.23 0.96 21.29
C GLU A 37 17.60 0.42 20.01
N ILE A 38 18.22 0.69 18.85
CA ILE A 38 17.80 0.16 17.55
C ILE A 38 17.97 -1.37 17.50
N ILE A 39 19.07 -1.94 18.02
CA ILE A 39 19.27 -3.40 18.06
C ILE A 39 18.28 -4.07 19.03
N LYS A 40 17.99 -3.47 20.20
CA LYS A 40 16.90 -3.93 21.09
C LYS A 40 15.53 -3.81 20.41
N TYR A 41 15.30 -2.78 19.59
CA TYR A 41 14.06 -2.61 18.82
C TYR A 41 13.95 -3.63 17.67
N LEU A 42 15.04 -3.90 16.96
CA LEU A 42 15.10 -4.83 15.83
C LEU A 42 14.98 -6.30 16.27
N HIS A 43 15.44 -6.65 17.48
CA HIS A 43 15.15 -7.96 18.09
C HIS A 43 13.67 -8.13 18.47
N LYS A 44 12.95 -7.04 18.72
CA LYS A 44 11.49 -7.04 18.95
C LYS A 44 10.65 -7.06 17.67
N PHE A 45 11.27 -6.89 16.48
CA PHE A 45 10.56 -7.04 15.20
C PHE A 45 10.75 -8.46 14.66
N PRO A 46 9.76 -9.36 14.86
CA PRO A 46 9.87 -10.72 14.38
C PRO A 46 9.83 -10.71 12.85
N ASN A 47 10.98 -10.87 12.20
CA ASN A 47 11.19 -11.51 10.89
C ASN A 47 10.07 -11.38 9.80
N LYS A 48 9.38 -10.25 9.71
CA LYS A 48 8.33 -10.03 8.72
C LYS A 48 8.95 -9.32 7.52
N SER A 49 9.35 -10.12 6.53
CA SER A 49 9.85 -9.73 5.20
C SER A 49 9.20 -8.43 4.70
N TYR A 50 9.95 -7.57 4.00
CA TYR A 50 9.43 -6.37 3.31
C TYR A 50 8.19 -6.68 2.44
N LYS A 51 8.04 -7.92 1.98
CA LYS A 51 6.85 -8.44 1.28
C LYS A 51 5.55 -8.33 2.09
N THR A 52 5.67 -8.31 3.42
CA THR A 52 4.53 -8.23 4.36
C THR A 52 4.25 -6.84 4.88
N ASN A 53 5.23 -5.93 4.85
CA ASN A 53 5.11 -4.56 5.36
C ASN A 53 4.41 -3.65 4.33
N PRO A 54 3.21 -3.11 4.64
CA PRO A 54 2.44 -2.27 3.72
C PRO A 54 3.19 -1.03 3.21
N TYR A 55 4.12 -0.50 4.01
CA TYR A 55 4.90 0.69 3.67
C TYR A 55 5.95 0.45 2.59
N ILE A 56 6.39 -0.80 2.38
CA ILE A 56 7.49 -1.11 1.44
C ILE A 56 7.17 -2.25 0.48
N ARG A 57 6.05 -2.97 0.66
CA ARG A 57 5.67 -4.09 -0.21
C ARG A 57 5.48 -3.71 -1.68
N HIS A 58 5.05 -2.48 -1.96
CA HIS A 58 4.90 -1.99 -3.33
C HIS A 58 6.25 -1.85 -4.06
N LEU A 59 7.35 -1.78 -3.30
CA LEU A 59 8.73 -1.74 -3.77
C LEU A 59 9.33 -3.14 -3.92
N GLU A 60 8.56 -4.23 -3.74
CA GLU A 60 9.08 -5.61 -3.84
C GLU A 60 9.88 -5.83 -5.13
N THR A 61 9.41 -5.35 -6.28
CA THR A 61 10.15 -5.48 -7.55
C THR A 61 11.46 -4.71 -7.56
N LEU A 62 11.50 -3.50 -6.99
CA LEU A 62 12.73 -2.71 -6.87
C LEU A 62 13.70 -3.40 -5.90
N ILE A 63 13.18 -3.91 -4.78
CA ILE A 63 13.98 -4.60 -3.76
C ILE A 63 14.51 -5.93 -4.30
N ASP A 64 13.72 -6.70 -5.06
CA ASP A 64 14.10 -8.03 -5.56
C ASP A 64 14.94 -7.94 -6.85
N TYR A 65 14.56 -7.09 -7.80
CA TYR A 65 15.10 -7.07 -9.16
C TYR A 65 15.81 -5.77 -9.54
N GLY A 66 15.83 -4.76 -8.67
CA GLY A 66 16.52 -3.49 -8.91
C GLY A 66 15.83 -2.56 -9.89
N LYS A 67 14.64 -2.93 -10.36
CA LYS A 67 13.82 -2.14 -11.29
C LYS A 67 12.52 -1.74 -10.61
N PRO A 68 12.13 -0.45 -10.65
CA PRO A 68 10.84 -0.02 -10.15
C PRO A 68 9.72 -0.66 -10.98
N THR A 69 8.60 -0.97 -10.33
CA THR A 69 7.38 -1.42 -11.02
C THR A 69 6.77 -0.28 -11.85
N GLY A 70 7.06 0.96 -11.49
CA GLY A 70 6.49 2.16 -12.11
C GLY A 70 6.81 3.42 -11.31
N LYS A 71 6.04 4.49 -11.55
CA LYS A 71 6.07 5.72 -10.76
C LYS A 71 5.17 5.56 -9.54
N TYR A 72 5.71 5.78 -8.35
CA TYR A 72 5.03 5.54 -7.07
C TYR A 72 4.50 6.83 -6.45
N HIS A 73 3.28 6.80 -5.93
CA HIS A 73 2.67 7.88 -5.17
C HIS A 73 2.08 7.35 -3.87
N ILE A 74 2.68 7.73 -2.74
CA ILE A 74 2.21 7.34 -1.41
C ILE A 74 1.01 8.21 -1.03
N ILE A 75 -0.09 7.57 -0.65
CA ILE A 75 -1.32 8.24 -0.20
C ILE A 75 -1.49 8.04 1.30
N GLN A 76 -1.63 9.14 2.02
CA GLN A 76 -1.69 9.17 3.48
C GLN A 76 -3.01 9.75 3.98
N VAL A 77 -3.37 9.37 5.20
CA VAL A 77 -4.48 9.96 5.96
C VAL A 77 -3.90 10.43 7.28
N LYS A 78 -3.92 11.75 7.51
CA LYS A 78 -3.61 12.34 8.80
C LYS A 78 -4.90 12.44 9.60
N TYR A 79 -4.90 11.78 10.76
CA TYR A 79 -6.00 11.78 11.70
C TYR A 79 -5.45 12.07 13.09
N LEU A 80 -5.91 13.17 13.71
CA LEU A 80 -5.29 13.72 14.91
C LEU A 80 -3.77 13.93 14.65
N ASN A 81 -2.93 13.49 15.59
CA ASN A 81 -1.47 13.55 15.48
C ASN A 81 -0.82 12.29 14.88
N THR A 82 -1.58 11.44 14.19
CA THR A 82 -1.07 10.20 13.58
C THR A 82 -1.25 10.19 12.07
N ILE A 83 -0.20 9.77 11.36
CA ILE A 83 -0.23 9.56 9.91
C ILE A 83 -0.42 8.08 9.64
N PHE A 84 -1.44 7.75 8.86
CA PHE A 84 -1.74 6.41 8.40
C PHE A 84 -1.51 6.29 6.90
N LEU A 85 -1.04 5.13 6.45
CA LEU A 85 -0.91 4.82 5.02
C LEU A 85 -2.26 4.35 4.48
N LEU A 86 -2.88 5.10 3.57
CA LEU A 86 -4.06 4.62 2.83
C LEU A 86 -3.65 3.56 1.81
N GLY A 87 -2.54 3.82 1.11
CA GLY A 87 -1.95 2.93 0.14
C GLY A 87 -0.98 3.64 -0.78
N THR A 88 -0.58 2.95 -1.84
CA THR A 88 0.34 3.48 -2.86
C THR A 88 -0.27 3.27 -4.24
N ILE A 89 -0.37 4.35 -5.02
CA ILE A 89 -0.68 4.27 -6.45
C ILE A 89 0.61 4.06 -7.22
N VAL A 90 0.59 3.16 -8.20
CA VAL A 90 1.72 2.89 -9.08
C VAL A 90 1.27 2.93 -10.52
N PHE A 91 1.86 3.83 -11.31
CA PHE A 91 1.68 3.87 -12.75
C PHE A 91 2.76 3.07 -13.43
N THR A 92 2.38 1.99 -14.11
CA THR A 92 3.31 1.06 -14.74
C THR A 92 3.66 1.49 -16.17
N PRO A 93 4.82 1.10 -16.71
CA PRO A 93 5.17 1.35 -18.12
C PRO A 93 4.14 0.80 -19.12
N GLY A 94 3.39 -0.23 -18.74
CA GLY A 94 2.29 -0.78 -19.54
C GLY A 94 1.01 0.05 -19.52
N LYS A 95 1.04 1.28 -18.99
CA LYS A 95 -0.11 2.18 -18.78
C LYS A 95 -1.22 1.58 -17.90
N ARG A 96 -0.87 0.65 -17.01
CA ARG A 96 -1.79 0.12 -15.98
C ARG A 96 -1.59 0.88 -14.68
N THR A 97 -2.67 1.06 -13.94
CA THR A 97 -2.66 1.68 -12.61
C THR A 97 -2.82 0.60 -11.54
N LEU A 98 -1.89 0.55 -10.59
CA LEU A 98 -1.95 -0.37 -9.45
C LEU A 98 -2.23 0.42 -8.17
N PHE A 99 -3.04 -0.15 -7.29
CA PHE A 99 -3.23 0.34 -5.93
C PHE A 99 -2.81 -0.75 -4.94
N PHE A 100 -1.78 -0.46 -4.17
CA PHE A 100 -1.31 -1.28 -3.07
C PHE A 100 -1.94 -0.78 -1.77
N PRO A 101 -2.88 -1.51 -1.14
CA PRO A 101 -3.54 -1.03 0.08
C PRO A 101 -2.55 -0.79 1.22
N GLY A 102 -2.82 0.18 2.09
CA GLY A 102 -2.01 0.44 3.29
C GLY A 102 -2.40 -0.37 4.52
N PHE A 103 -3.33 -1.32 4.39
CA PHE A 103 -3.83 -2.15 5.50
C PHE A 103 -2.76 -3.10 6.01
N GLN A 104 -2.74 -3.31 7.33
CA GLN A 104 -1.93 -4.38 7.92
C GLN A 104 -2.33 -5.76 7.38
N LYS A 105 -3.63 -5.96 7.14
CA LYS A 105 -4.22 -7.13 6.50
C LYS A 105 -5.57 -6.75 5.87
N LEU A 106 -5.66 -6.74 4.55
CA LEU A 106 -6.93 -6.57 3.82
C LEU A 106 -7.30 -7.90 3.17
N VAL A 107 -8.40 -8.49 3.60
CA VAL A 107 -8.87 -9.79 3.09
C VAL A 107 -10.27 -9.71 2.51
N ILE A 108 -10.53 -10.54 1.51
CA ILE A 108 -11.85 -10.73 0.93
C ILE A 108 -12.15 -12.22 0.73
N PRO A 109 -13.41 -12.67 0.87
CA PRO A 109 -13.80 -14.00 0.44
C PRO A 109 -13.80 -14.09 -1.08
N HIS A 110 -13.27 -15.17 -1.63
CA HIS A 110 -13.36 -15.46 -3.05
C HIS A 110 -14.82 -15.75 -3.44
N PRO A 111 -15.35 -15.19 -4.54
CA PRO A 111 -16.78 -15.29 -4.87
C PRO A 111 -17.24 -16.73 -5.12
N LYS A 112 -16.39 -17.56 -5.73
CA LYS A 112 -16.66 -18.99 -6.01
C LYS A 112 -16.39 -19.91 -4.81
N THR A 113 -15.14 -19.98 -4.35
CA THR A 113 -14.72 -20.91 -3.28
C THR A 113 -15.06 -20.46 -1.86
N LYS A 114 -15.46 -19.20 -1.66
CA LYS A 114 -15.71 -18.56 -0.34
C LYS A 114 -14.51 -18.51 0.61
N SER A 115 -13.36 -19.06 0.23
CA SER A 115 -12.10 -18.98 0.96
C SER A 115 -11.63 -17.53 1.10
N ILE A 116 -11.06 -17.20 2.26
CA ILE A 116 -10.60 -15.84 2.58
C ILE A 116 -9.18 -15.66 2.06
N HIS A 117 -8.96 -14.63 1.25
CA HIS A 117 -7.65 -14.31 0.66
C HIS A 117 -7.23 -12.89 0.98
N GLU A 118 -5.92 -12.70 1.16
CA GLU A 118 -5.33 -11.38 1.34
C GLU A 118 -5.02 -10.71 0.00
N ILE A 119 -5.49 -9.48 -0.16
CA ILE A 119 -5.23 -8.65 -1.34
C ILE A 119 -3.78 -8.15 -1.30
N HIS A 120 -3.07 -8.38 -2.40
CA HIS A 120 -1.75 -7.82 -2.65
C HIS A 120 -1.87 -6.42 -3.27
N HIS A 121 -2.57 -6.31 -4.40
CA HIS A 121 -2.93 -5.04 -5.04
C HIS A 121 -4.22 -5.17 -5.86
N ILE A 122 -4.79 -4.01 -6.19
CA ILE A 122 -5.87 -3.83 -7.14
C ILE A 122 -5.25 -3.25 -8.40
N THR A 123 -5.60 -3.76 -9.57
CA THR A 123 -5.14 -3.25 -10.87
C THR A 123 -6.32 -2.67 -11.64
N CYS A 124 -6.08 -1.58 -12.35
CA CYS A 124 -6.90 -1.16 -13.48
C CYS A 124 -6.05 -1.27 -14.76
N GLU A 125 -6.62 -1.88 -15.78
CA GLU A 125 -5.94 -2.07 -17.06
C GLU A 125 -5.85 -0.76 -17.86
N LYS A 126 -5.03 -0.78 -18.91
CA LYS A 126 -4.77 0.39 -19.77
C LYS A 126 -6.03 1.04 -20.35
N SER A 127 -7.08 0.25 -20.61
CA SER A 127 -8.35 0.75 -21.13
C SER A 127 -9.16 1.55 -20.12
N MET A 128 -8.80 1.50 -18.84
CA MET A 128 -9.59 1.95 -17.68
C MET A 128 -10.94 1.24 -17.50
N LYS A 129 -11.36 0.34 -18.41
CA LYS A 129 -12.68 -0.28 -18.40
C LYS A 129 -12.77 -1.48 -17.46
N GLU A 130 -11.65 -2.13 -17.21
CA GLU A 130 -11.57 -3.36 -16.42
C GLU A 130 -10.50 -3.25 -15.33
N GLY A 131 -10.69 -4.01 -14.27
CA GLY A 131 -9.76 -4.15 -13.17
C GLY A 131 -9.75 -5.57 -12.63
N HIS A 132 -8.69 -5.89 -11.88
CA HIS A 132 -8.53 -7.20 -11.27
C HIS A 132 -7.88 -7.11 -9.88
N LEU A 133 -8.13 -8.11 -9.05
CA LEU A 133 -7.50 -8.23 -7.73
C LEU A 133 -6.42 -9.30 -7.76
N LYS A 134 -5.20 -8.92 -7.39
CA LYS A 134 -4.12 -9.87 -7.16
C LYS A 134 -4.08 -10.24 -5.70
N PHE A 135 -4.14 -11.54 -5.40
CA PHE A 135 -3.90 -12.05 -4.05
C PHE A 135 -2.42 -12.27 -3.78
N ARG A 136 -2.06 -12.26 -2.48
CA ARG A 136 -0.70 -12.66 -2.05
C ARG A 136 -0.37 -14.09 -2.47
N ASN A 137 -1.34 -15.01 -2.33
CA ASN A 137 -1.21 -16.32 -2.94
C ASN A 137 -1.44 -16.22 -4.45
N ARG A 138 -0.33 -16.23 -5.22
CA ARG A 138 -0.35 -16.05 -6.68
C ARG A 138 -1.06 -17.18 -7.43
N LYS A 139 -1.30 -18.34 -6.79
CA LYS A 139 -2.04 -19.47 -7.38
C LYS A 139 -3.55 -19.24 -7.44
N THR A 140 -4.07 -18.29 -6.67
CA THR A 140 -5.50 -17.96 -6.66
C THR A 140 -5.76 -16.71 -7.49
N GLN A 141 -6.72 -16.78 -8.40
CA GLN A 141 -7.15 -15.66 -9.24
C GLN A 141 -8.54 -15.19 -8.80
N PHE A 142 -8.68 -13.89 -8.55
CA PHE A 142 -9.99 -13.28 -8.38
C PHE A 142 -10.59 -13.00 -9.78
N PRO A 143 -11.92 -13.14 -9.98
CA PRO A 143 -12.55 -12.73 -11.24
C PRO A 143 -12.33 -11.25 -11.53
N ASP A 144 -12.15 -10.92 -12.80
CA ASP A 144 -12.04 -9.53 -13.23
C ASP A 144 -13.37 -8.78 -12.98
N PHE A 145 -13.28 -7.48 -12.78
CA PHE A 145 -14.42 -6.59 -12.54
C PHE A 145 -14.37 -5.40 -13.48
N LEU A 146 -15.54 -4.81 -13.77
CA LEU A 146 -15.60 -3.62 -14.61
C LEU A 146 -15.59 -2.36 -13.77
N THR A 147 -15.00 -1.33 -14.34
CA THR A 147 -15.23 0.04 -13.89
C THR A 147 -16.58 0.54 -14.41
N ARG A 148 -17.12 1.58 -13.77
CA ARG A 148 -18.32 2.25 -14.24
C ARG A 148 -17.94 3.58 -14.86
N GLU A 149 -18.24 3.74 -16.14
CA GLU A 149 -18.09 5.00 -16.85
C GLU A 149 -19.17 5.99 -16.41
N ILE A 150 -18.75 7.21 -16.07
CA ILE A 150 -19.56 8.35 -15.66
C ILE A 150 -18.97 9.56 -16.38
N ASN A 151 -19.51 9.90 -17.55
CA ASN A 151 -18.92 10.87 -18.47
C ASN A 151 -17.46 10.52 -18.78
N ILE A 152 -16.51 11.44 -18.53
CA ILE A 152 -15.08 11.23 -18.76
C ILE A 152 -14.34 10.50 -17.62
N TYR A 153 -15.08 10.06 -16.59
CA TYR A 153 -14.53 9.43 -15.40
C TYR A 153 -14.91 7.95 -15.34
N TYR A 154 -13.96 7.12 -14.92
CA TYR A 154 -14.14 5.70 -14.70
C TYR A 154 -14.06 5.44 -13.20
N PHE A 155 -15.20 5.15 -12.58
CA PHE A 155 -15.21 4.70 -11.18
C PHE A 155 -14.58 3.31 -11.12
N TRP A 156 -13.41 3.22 -10.48
CA TRP A 156 -12.60 2.01 -10.42
C TRP A 156 -13.01 1.12 -9.25
N PHE A 157 -12.90 1.64 -8.03
CA PHE A 157 -13.38 0.97 -6.82
C PHE A 157 -13.57 2.00 -5.71
N GLY A 158 -14.24 1.59 -4.64
CA GLY A 158 -14.27 2.34 -3.40
C GLY A 158 -13.89 1.50 -2.20
N LEU A 159 -13.42 2.19 -1.18
CA LEU A 159 -12.91 1.65 0.06
C LEU A 159 -13.57 2.37 1.22
N THR A 160 -14.17 1.61 2.12
CA THR A 160 -14.71 2.12 3.37
C THR A 160 -13.87 1.61 4.54
N ILE A 161 -13.56 2.48 5.48
CA ILE A 161 -12.91 2.11 6.74
C ILE A 161 -13.66 2.75 7.90
N ASP A 162 -13.88 1.97 8.95
CA ASP A 162 -14.58 2.44 10.14
C ASP A 162 -13.74 3.51 10.86
N LYS A 163 -12.48 3.17 11.15
CA LYS A 163 -11.50 4.08 11.73
C LYS A 163 -10.11 3.90 11.10
N PRO A 164 -9.25 4.93 11.08
CA PRO A 164 -7.91 4.86 10.47
C PRO A 164 -6.97 3.77 11.04
N GLU A 165 -7.21 3.28 12.26
CA GLU A 165 -6.34 2.30 12.94
C GLU A 165 -6.26 0.94 12.25
N VAL A 166 -7.16 0.65 11.29
CA VAL A 166 -7.07 -0.53 10.43
C VAL A 166 -5.91 -0.42 9.42
N LEU A 167 -5.43 0.79 9.17
CA LEU A 167 -4.33 1.10 8.28
C LEU A 167 -2.98 0.99 9.01
N PHE A 168 -1.93 0.82 8.23
CA PHE A 168 -0.57 0.84 8.76
C PHE A 168 -0.21 2.26 9.18
N LYS A 169 0.24 2.43 10.43
CA LYS A 169 0.78 3.70 10.92
C LYS A 169 2.10 3.98 10.19
N ALA A 170 2.20 5.14 9.55
CA ALA A 170 3.45 5.53 8.90
C ALA A 170 4.56 5.58 9.97
N PRO A 171 5.70 4.93 9.73
CA PRO A 171 6.76 4.86 10.73
C PRO A 171 7.40 6.25 10.89
N LYS A 172 7.75 6.62 12.13
CA LYS A 172 8.46 7.88 12.42
C LYS A 172 9.90 7.88 11.89
N HIS A 173 10.50 6.70 11.73
CA HIS A 173 11.89 6.51 11.27
C HIS A 173 11.93 5.64 10.00
N ARG A 174 12.90 5.93 9.12
CA ARG A 174 13.11 5.25 7.81
C ARG A 174 13.61 3.79 7.93
N GLU A 175 13.67 3.24 9.13
CA GLU A 175 14.39 1.99 9.44
C GLU A 175 13.52 0.74 9.30
N LEU A 176 13.11 0.38 8.07
CA LEU A 176 12.31 -0.84 7.86
C LEU A 176 12.76 -1.75 6.73
N ILE A 177 13.90 -1.48 6.08
CA ILE A 177 14.31 -2.25 4.90
C ILE A 177 15.62 -2.99 5.16
N LYS A 178 15.53 -4.31 5.31
CA LYS A 178 16.68 -5.22 5.24
C LYS A 178 16.80 -5.73 3.80
N PHE A 179 17.87 -5.37 3.10
CA PHE A 179 18.15 -5.86 1.75
C PHE A 179 18.76 -7.27 1.77
N PRO A 180 18.44 -8.12 0.79
CA PRO A 180 19.12 -9.40 0.58
C PRO A 180 20.64 -9.24 0.38
N ILE A 181 21.41 -10.16 0.98
CA ILE A 181 22.90 -10.15 0.96
C ILE A 181 23.50 -10.18 -0.46
N LYS A 182 22.77 -10.71 -1.44
CA LYS A 182 23.22 -10.82 -2.84
C LYS A 182 23.32 -9.46 -3.57
N MET A 183 22.92 -8.36 -2.94
CA MET A 183 22.69 -7.07 -3.60
C MET A 183 23.72 -5.98 -3.25
N LYS A 184 24.85 -6.34 -2.62
CA LYS A 184 25.83 -5.40 -2.02
C LYS A 184 26.22 -4.20 -2.90
N ASN A 185 26.39 -4.40 -4.22
CA ASN A 185 26.87 -3.35 -5.12
C ASN A 185 25.76 -2.42 -5.65
N ASP A 186 24.49 -2.68 -5.33
CA ASP A 186 23.32 -1.93 -5.84
C ASP A 186 22.40 -1.45 -4.70
N VAL A 187 22.81 -1.62 -3.44
CA VAL A 187 22.01 -1.22 -2.27
C VAL A 187 21.81 0.29 -2.23
N ASP A 188 22.89 1.06 -2.40
CA ASP A 188 22.86 2.52 -2.26
C ASP A 188 21.94 3.16 -3.30
N ARG A 189 22.05 2.74 -4.57
CA ARG A 189 21.15 3.21 -5.64
C ARG A 189 19.68 2.89 -5.32
N ARG A 190 19.39 1.68 -4.83
CA ARG A 190 18.01 1.29 -4.46
C ARG A 190 17.50 2.09 -3.27
N LEU A 191 18.33 2.32 -2.27
CA LEU A 191 18.00 3.17 -1.12
C LEU A 191 17.66 4.58 -1.58
N THR A 192 18.48 5.20 -2.43
CA THR A 192 18.21 6.53 -2.99
C THR A 192 16.85 6.58 -3.69
N LEU A 193 16.55 5.60 -4.55
CA LEU A 193 15.25 5.53 -5.23
C LEU A 193 14.08 5.40 -4.24
N ILE A 194 14.24 4.59 -3.20
CA ILE A 194 13.21 4.42 -2.16
C ILE A 194 13.03 5.72 -1.39
N GLU A 195 14.12 6.39 -1.01
CA GLU A 195 14.05 7.68 -0.33
C GLU A 195 13.37 8.74 -1.19
N GLU A 196 13.68 8.80 -2.48
CA GLU A 196 13.01 9.68 -3.43
C GLU A 196 11.50 9.41 -3.50
N PHE A 197 11.09 8.14 -3.57
CA PHE A 197 9.67 7.77 -3.54
C PHE A 197 8.98 8.17 -2.24
N CYS A 198 9.68 8.08 -1.11
CA CYS A 198 9.13 8.46 0.19
C CYS A 198 9.01 9.97 0.41
N LYS A 199 9.69 10.81 -0.38
CA LYS A 199 9.62 12.29 -0.25
C LYS A 199 8.29 12.87 -0.74
N VAL A 200 7.63 12.22 -1.70
CA VAL A 200 6.41 12.73 -2.34
C VAL A 200 5.20 11.94 -1.84
N SER A 201 4.68 12.34 -0.69
CA SER A 201 3.42 11.82 -0.16
C SER A 201 2.29 12.81 -0.36
N LEU A 202 1.18 12.34 -0.92
CA LEU A 202 -0.08 13.06 -0.97
C LEU A 202 -0.95 12.59 0.20
N GLY A 203 -1.77 13.46 0.78
CA GLY A 203 -2.58 13.01 1.90
C GLY A 203 -3.80 13.85 2.22
N PHE A 204 -4.77 13.19 2.85
CA PHE A 204 -5.96 13.80 3.40
C PHE A 204 -5.70 14.20 4.85
N ASN A 205 -6.01 15.44 5.21
CA ASN A 205 -5.96 15.88 6.60
C ASN A 205 -7.38 15.96 7.17
N ILE A 206 -7.73 15.00 8.02
CA ILE A 206 -9.04 14.96 8.70
C ILE A 206 -9.08 15.99 9.85
N GLY A 207 -7.92 16.54 10.25
CA GLY A 207 -7.79 17.46 11.38
C GLY A 207 -8.06 16.77 12.72
N ASP A 208 -8.58 17.54 13.66
CA ASP A 208 -8.93 17.09 15.00
C ASP A 208 -10.38 16.58 15.12
N ARG A 209 -11.06 16.41 13.98
CA ARG A 209 -12.46 15.96 13.95
C ARG A 209 -12.56 14.51 14.38
N GLU A 210 -13.30 14.24 15.45
CA GLU A 210 -13.61 12.87 15.85
C GLU A 210 -14.57 12.19 14.85
N ILE A 211 -14.31 10.92 14.55
CA ILE A 211 -15.19 10.09 13.71
C ILE A 211 -16.20 9.43 14.64
N LYS A 212 -17.47 9.84 14.54
CA LYS A 212 -18.54 9.31 15.40
C LYS A 212 -18.77 7.82 15.15
N GLN A 213 -19.30 7.11 16.14
CA GLN A 213 -19.57 5.66 16.05
C GLN A 213 -20.49 5.29 14.86
N ASN A 214 -21.42 6.18 14.51
CA ASN A 214 -22.33 6.04 13.38
C ASN A 214 -21.75 6.60 12.07
N GLN A 215 -20.45 6.84 11.97
CA GLN A 215 -19.79 7.36 10.77
C GLN A 215 -18.67 6.42 10.32
N PHE A 216 -18.30 6.53 9.06
CA PHE A 216 -17.14 5.84 8.48
C PHE A 216 -16.44 6.75 7.47
N LEU A 217 -15.19 6.39 7.16
CA LEU A 217 -14.38 7.04 6.14
C LEU A 217 -14.59 6.34 4.81
N ASN A 218 -14.97 7.10 3.79
CA ASN A 218 -15.23 6.64 2.44
C ASN A 218 -14.16 7.18 1.49
N PHE A 219 -13.57 6.31 0.69
CA PHE A 219 -12.63 6.65 -0.37
C PHE A 219 -13.14 6.08 -1.69
N GLU A 220 -13.27 6.91 -2.71
CA GLU A 220 -13.68 6.50 -4.05
C GLU A 220 -12.58 6.84 -5.04
N PHE A 221 -12.19 5.85 -5.83
CA PHE A 221 -11.10 5.94 -6.79
C PHE A 221 -11.68 6.05 -8.19
N PHE A 222 -11.37 7.14 -8.86
CA PHE A 222 -11.75 7.42 -10.24
C PHE A 222 -10.50 7.52 -11.11
N LEU A 223 -10.64 7.13 -12.36
CA LEU A 223 -9.62 7.31 -13.38
C LEU A 223 -10.17 8.22 -14.48
N THR A 224 -9.33 9.03 -15.08
CA THR A 224 -9.71 9.85 -16.24
C THR A 224 -8.52 10.02 -17.17
N PRO A 225 -8.73 10.02 -18.50
CA PRO A 225 -7.69 10.38 -19.46
C PRO A 225 -7.44 11.91 -19.51
N ASN A 226 -8.18 12.71 -18.74
CA ASN A 226 -8.03 14.17 -18.72
C ASN A 226 -7.28 14.62 -17.45
N GLN A 227 -6.01 15.00 -17.60
CA GLN A 227 -5.21 15.53 -16.48
C GLN A 227 -5.62 16.91 -15.99
N ASN A 228 -6.40 17.64 -16.78
CA ASN A 228 -6.93 18.97 -16.49
C ASN A 228 -8.45 18.91 -16.33
N TYR A 229 -8.95 17.86 -15.69
CA TYR A 229 -10.38 17.70 -15.45
C TYR A 229 -10.94 18.88 -14.64
N ASN A 230 -12.17 19.28 -14.98
CA ASN A 230 -12.86 20.33 -14.26
C ASN A 230 -13.38 19.78 -12.93
N THR A 231 -12.96 20.40 -11.83
CA THR A 231 -13.42 20.03 -10.48
C THR A 231 -14.93 20.16 -10.35
N PHE A 232 -15.55 21.16 -11.01
CA PHE A 232 -16.99 21.35 -10.97
C PHE A 232 -17.74 20.14 -11.53
N ASP A 233 -17.30 19.61 -12.68
CA ASP A 233 -17.90 18.42 -13.30
C ASP A 233 -17.73 17.18 -12.41
N PHE A 234 -16.58 17.06 -11.74
CA PHE A 234 -16.34 15.97 -10.81
C PHE A 234 -17.25 16.05 -9.57
N LEU A 235 -17.50 17.25 -9.05
CA LEU A 235 -18.39 17.47 -7.91
C LEU A 235 -19.86 17.14 -8.21
N GLN A 236 -20.25 17.10 -9.49
CA GLN A 236 -21.59 16.64 -9.89
C GLN A 236 -21.76 15.13 -9.79
N ILE A 237 -20.67 14.35 -9.72
CA ILE A 237 -20.77 12.91 -9.52
C ILE A 237 -21.28 12.64 -8.10
N PRO A 238 -22.44 11.99 -7.92
CA PRO A 238 -22.96 11.71 -6.58
C PRO A 238 -22.03 10.75 -5.81
N LEU A 239 -22.10 10.79 -4.49
CA LEU A 239 -21.43 9.82 -3.63
C LEU A 239 -22.08 8.45 -3.78
N GLY A 240 -21.28 7.41 -4.03
CA GLY A 240 -21.75 6.09 -4.46
C GLY A 240 -21.70 4.99 -3.39
N SER A 241 -21.55 5.35 -2.11
CA SER A 241 -21.35 4.35 -1.05
C SER A 241 -22.66 3.71 -0.60
N SER A 242 -22.88 2.44 -0.92
CA SER A 242 -24.04 1.66 -0.45
C SER A 242 -24.06 1.41 1.06
N ASN A 243 -22.96 1.71 1.75
CA ASN A 243 -22.86 1.65 3.21
C ASN A 243 -23.38 2.93 3.89
N ALA A 244 -23.57 3.99 3.12
CA ALA A 244 -24.02 5.28 3.63
C ALA A 244 -25.55 5.37 3.74
N ASP A 245 -26.03 6.10 4.74
CA ASP A 245 -27.41 6.53 4.88
C ASP A 245 -27.53 7.99 4.43
N PHE A 246 -27.65 8.21 3.12
CA PHE A 246 -27.77 9.56 2.60
C PHE A 246 -29.12 10.14 3.00
N GLN A 247 -29.11 11.20 3.81
CA GLN A 247 -30.32 11.94 4.11
C GLN A 247 -30.59 12.95 2.99
N ASN A 248 -31.85 12.98 2.53
CA ASN A 248 -32.30 13.99 1.58
C ASN A 248 -31.99 15.38 2.17
N SER A 249 -31.44 16.28 1.36
CA SER A 249 -31.01 17.66 1.71
C SER A 249 -29.69 17.81 2.50
N GLU A 250 -29.05 16.74 2.96
CA GLU A 250 -27.71 16.86 3.56
C GLU A 250 -26.63 17.02 2.50
N THR A 251 -25.68 17.93 2.75
CA THR A 251 -24.44 18.02 1.97
C THR A 251 -23.34 17.27 2.71
N TYR A 252 -22.57 16.46 1.97
CA TYR A 252 -21.45 15.69 2.52
C TYR A 252 -20.15 16.25 1.95
N PRO A 253 -19.42 17.08 2.71
CA PRO A 253 -18.15 17.62 2.25
C PRO A 253 -17.21 16.50 1.83
N SER A 254 -16.55 16.72 0.69
CA SER A 254 -15.55 15.80 0.18
C SER A 254 -14.25 16.52 -0.10
N MET A 255 -13.14 15.85 0.18
CA MET A 255 -11.81 16.27 -0.25
C MET A 255 -11.38 15.38 -1.40
N PHE A 256 -10.55 15.89 -2.30
CA PHE A 256 -10.02 15.09 -3.39
C PHE A 256 -8.54 15.34 -3.58
N ILE A 257 -7.85 14.29 -4.02
CA ILE A 257 -6.45 14.33 -4.43
C ILE A 257 -6.40 13.85 -5.87
N ASN A 258 -5.72 14.61 -6.73
CA ASN A 258 -5.38 14.19 -8.07
C ASN A 258 -3.95 13.65 -8.10
N VAL A 259 -3.78 12.44 -8.60
CA VAL A 259 -2.49 11.78 -8.82
C VAL A 259 -2.28 11.66 -10.33
N LYS A 260 -1.38 12.48 -10.87
CA LYS A 260 -1.08 12.54 -12.31
C LYS A 260 0.04 11.57 -12.68
N ASP A 261 -0.14 10.83 -13.77
CA ASP A 261 0.94 10.11 -14.44
C ASP A 261 1.44 10.90 -15.65
N ASP A 262 2.65 11.42 -15.57
CA ASP A 262 3.27 12.17 -16.67
C ASP A 262 3.54 11.28 -17.90
N LEU A 263 3.43 9.95 -17.78
CA LEU A 263 3.73 8.99 -18.85
C LEU A 263 2.50 8.44 -19.57
N SER A 264 1.34 8.36 -18.92
CA SER A 264 0.16 7.67 -19.47
C SER A 264 -1.00 8.58 -19.83
N ASP A 265 -0.91 9.89 -19.59
CA ASP A 265 -2.01 10.86 -19.67
C ASP A 265 -3.20 10.51 -18.76
N ILE A 266 -3.04 9.54 -17.84
CA ILE A 266 -4.09 9.11 -16.92
C ILE A 266 -3.91 9.89 -15.62
N SER A 267 -5.03 10.31 -15.05
CA SER A 267 -5.11 10.81 -13.69
C SER A 267 -5.94 9.87 -12.84
N THR A 268 -5.46 9.62 -11.62
CA THR A 268 -6.25 8.96 -10.58
C THR A 268 -6.75 10.01 -9.61
N ILE A 269 -8.07 10.13 -9.48
CA ILE A 269 -8.72 11.02 -8.54
C ILE A 269 -9.20 10.17 -7.36
N ILE A 270 -8.77 10.53 -6.17
CA ILE A 270 -9.25 9.89 -4.94
C ILE A 270 -10.16 10.89 -4.25
N ARG A 271 -11.45 10.57 -4.13
CA ARG A 271 -12.42 11.36 -3.35
C ARG A 271 -12.57 10.76 -1.97
N PHE A 272 -12.47 11.60 -0.94
CA PHE A 272 -12.61 11.24 0.46
C PHE A 272 -13.81 11.96 1.08
N SER A 273 -14.61 11.20 1.85
CA SER A 273 -15.75 11.73 2.61
C SER A 273 -15.90 11.01 3.95
N ILE A 274 -16.49 11.68 4.93
CA ILE A 274 -16.96 11.06 6.18
C ILE A 274 -18.47 10.92 6.06
N LEU A 275 -18.97 9.69 6.04
CA LEU A 275 -20.37 9.38 5.74
C LEU A 275 -21.07 8.70 6.92
N PRO A 276 -22.38 8.94 7.13
CA PRO A 276 -23.16 8.23 8.13
C PRO A 276 -23.39 6.78 7.73
N LYS A 277 -23.33 5.86 8.69
CA LYS A 277 -23.59 4.42 8.51
C LYS A 277 -25.09 4.15 8.34
N ASN A 278 -25.45 3.39 7.32
CA ASN A 278 -26.78 2.82 7.17
C ASN A 278 -27.07 1.74 8.22
N LYS A 279 -27.91 2.03 9.20
CA LYS A 279 -28.24 1.10 10.30
C LYS A 279 -28.74 -0.28 9.81
N ASN A 280 -29.31 -0.34 8.62
CA ASN A 280 -29.87 -1.57 8.04
C ASN A 280 -28.84 -2.36 7.21
N ASN A 281 -27.63 -1.83 6.99
CA ASN A 281 -26.60 -2.51 6.22
C ASN A 281 -25.70 -3.36 7.14
N LEU A 282 -25.77 -4.69 6.97
CA LEU A 282 -24.99 -5.68 7.72
C LEU A 282 -23.46 -5.50 7.59
N LEU A 283 -22.98 -4.77 6.57
CA LEU A 283 -21.57 -4.47 6.39
C LEU A 283 -21.04 -3.45 7.41
N ASN A 284 -21.92 -2.74 8.13
CA ASN A 284 -21.51 -1.74 9.13
C ASN A 284 -20.93 -2.30 10.43
N VAL A 285 -20.99 -3.63 10.60
CA VAL A 285 -20.23 -4.34 11.65
C VAL A 285 -18.75 -4.53 11.24
N ARG A 286 -18.41 -4.36 9.95
CA ARG A 286 -17.06 -4.59 9.45
C ARG A 286 -16.18 -3.37 9.68
N LYS A 287 -14.94 -3.62 10.10
CA LYS A 287 -13.90 -2.59 10.27
C LYS A 287 -13.48 -1.91 8.96
N SER A 288 -13.65 -2.62 7.83
CA SER A 288 -13.36 -2.11 6.49
C SER A 288 -14.10 -2.93 5.44
N ALA A 289 -14.47 -2.30 4.32
CA ALA A 289 -15.02 -2.98 3.15
C ALA A 289 -14.51 -2.38 1.84
N LEU A 290 -14.26 -3.26 0.86
CA LEU A 290 -13.94 -2.91 -0.52
C LEU A 290 -15.19 -3.11 -1.37
N PHE A 291 -15.50 -2.16 -2.25
CA PHE A 291 -16.62 -2.24 -3.17
C PHE A 291 -16.19 -1.87 -4.59
N PHE A 292 -16.72 -2.59 -5.57
CA PHE A 292 -16.50 -2.39 -7.01
C PHE A 292 -17.73 -2.89 -7.75
N HIS A 293 -17.92 -2.45 -8.99
CA HIS A 293 -19.01 -2.97 -9.82
C HIS A 293 -18.68 -4.38 -10.31
N HIS A 294 -19.28 -5.38 -9.68
CA HIS A 294 -19.16 -6.76 -10.10
C HIS A 294 -20.23 -7.08 -11.15
N ILE A 295 -19.84 -7.43 -12.37
CA ILE A 295 -20.77 -8.09 -13.32
C ILE A 295 -20.91 -9.53 -12.87
N LYS A 296 -22.14 -9.98 -12.59
CA LYS A 296 -22.42 -11.42 -12.52
C LYS A 296 -21.84 -12.05 -13.79
N PRO A 297 -20.99 -13.08 -13.73
CA PRO A 297 -20.53 -13.73 -14.94
C PRO A 297 -21.78 -14.08 -15.75
N PHE A 298 -21.84 -13.62 -17.01
CA PHE A 298 -22.78 -14.18 -17.97
C PHE A 298 -22.66 -15.69 -17.83
N LYS A 299 -23.75 -16.36 -17.44
CA LYS A 299 -23.84 -17.80 -17.70
C LYS A 299 -23.50 -17.90 -19.18
N LYS A 300 -22.42 -18.58 -19.54
CA LYS A 300 -22.30 -19.09 -20.90
C LYS A 300 -23.61 -19.82 -21.13
N SER A 301 -24.47 -19.30 -21.99
CA SER A 301 -25.51 -20.10 -22.58
C SER A 301 -24.78 -21.30 -23.15
N ASN A 302 -25.09 -22.49 -22.64
CA ASN A 302 -24.71 -23.70 -23.33
C ASN A 302 -25.38 -23.60 -24.71
N SER A 303 -24.60 -23.20 -25.71
CA SER A 303 -24.94 -23.44 -27.11
C SER A 303 -24.76 -24.94 -27.30
N ASN A 304 -25.87 -25.67 -27.20
CA ASN A 304 -26.04 -26.91 -27.95
C ASN A 304 -26.09 -26.57 -29.44
#